data_AF-A0A7C3RI13-F1
#
_entry.id   AF-A0A7C3RI13-F1
#
_cell.length_a   1.000
_cell.length_b   1.000
_cell.length_c   1.000
_cell.angle_alpha   90.00
_cell.angle_beta   90.00
_cell.angle_gamma   90.00
#
_symmetry.space_group_name_H-M   'P 1'
#
loop_
_entity.id
_entity.type
_entity.pdbx_description
1 polymer ?
#
loop_
_entity_poly.entity_id
_entity_poly.type
_entity_poly.pdbx_seq_one_letter_code
_entity_poly.pdbx_strand_id
1 'polypeptide(L)'
;MSRIGNFFKKVFGLVDEEEDFSDLDPDRKGRKKIFPISSKDRETVTVFIYGLNNYDEVRRVIDEVKAGKIVVVNFESADKSEAVRALDFVSGAVYALEGSLQKVGDYVFLAVPRGVEVEESTKQDLYPPDRSKNVIL
;
A
#
# COMPACT_ATOMS: atom_id res chain seq x y z
N MET A 1 22.41 -10.27 -2.50
CA MET A 1 21.53 -11.14 -1.68
C MET A 1 20.25 -10.38 -1.37
N SER A 2 19.11 -11.05 -1.50
CA SER A 2 17.83 -10.48 -1.95
C SER A 2 17.15 -9.55 -0.93
N ARG A 3 16.93 -8.28 -1.30
CA ARG A 3 16.14 -7.29 -0.52
C ARG A 3 14.66 -7.65 -0.42
N ILE A 4 14.14 -8.42 -1.39
CA ILE A 4 12.75 -8.89 -1.42
C ILE A 4 12.49 -9.92 -0.30
N GLY A 5 13.38 -10.89 -0.08
CA GLY A 5 13.15 -11.92 0.96
C GLY A 5 13.03 -11.32 2.37
N ASN A 6 13.81 -10.28 2.68
CA ASN A 6 13.75 -9.59 3.96
C ASN A 6 12.49 -8.71 4.10
N PHE A 7 12.00 -8.12 3.00
CA PHE A 7 10.75 -7.38 2.98
C PHE A 7 9.55 -8.29 3.31
N PHE A 8 9.50 -9.48 2.69
CA PHE A 8 8.43 -10.46 2.93
C PHE A 8 8.44 -11.00 4.37
N LYS A 9 9.63 -11.24 4.94
CA LYS A 9 9.79 -11.69 6.33
C LYS A 9 9.24 -10.66 7.33
N LYS A 10 9.45 -9.37 7.04
CA LYS A 10 8.93 -8.22 7.82
C LYS A 10 7.43 -7.99 7.60
N VAL A 11 6.91 -8.26 6.39
CA VAL A 11 5.51 -8.06 5.99
C VAL A 11 4.56 -9.15 6.52
N PHE A 12 5.01 -10.41 6.57
CA PHE A 12 4.24 -11.56 7.05
C PHE A 12 4.55 -11.99 8.50
N GLY A 13 5.40 -11.26 9.23
CA GLY A 13 5.64 -11.48 10.66
C GLY A 13 6.33 -12.80 11.01
N LEU A 14 7.34 -13.21 10.24
CA LEU A 14 8.04 -14.51 10.44
C LEU A 14 9.47 -14.39 10.95
N VAL A 15 9.73 -13.39 11.78
CA VAL A 15 10.93 -13.36 12.61
C VAL A 15 10.48 -13.10 14.04
N ASP A 16 10.66 -14.10 14.90
CA ASP A 16 10.75 -13.87 16.33
C ASP A 16 11.97 -13.00 16.60
N GLU A 17 11.75 -12.03 17.49
CA GLU A 17 12.70 -11.22 18.27
C GLU A 17 13.49 -10.06 17.61
N GLU A 18 13.15 -8.88 18.15
CA GLU A 18 13.94 -7.69 18.49
C GLU A 18 15.03 -7.18 17.52
N GLU A 19 14.80 -6.00 16.94
CA GLU A 19 15.79 -4.91 16.96
C GLU A 19 15.08 -3.54 16.99
N ASP A 20 15.41 -2.79 18.03
CA ASP A 20 15.04 -1.40 18.30
C ASP A 20 15.80 -0.48 17.34
N PHE A 21 15.09 0.39 16.60
CA PHE A 21 15.73 1.42 15.76
C PHE A 21 15.14 2.78 16.10
N SER A 22 15.86 3.52 16.94
CA SER A 22 15.67 4.93 17.22
C SER A 22 16.31 5.82 16.12
N ASP A 23 15.63 6.95 15.90
CA ASP A 23 16.08 8.23 15.31
C ASP A 23 16.30 8.35 13.80
N LEU A 24 15.35 9.01 13.11
CA LEU A 24 15.64 9.97 12.03
C LEU A 24 14.62 11.13 12.04
N ASP A 25 15.16 12.34 12.19
CA ASP A 25 14.52 13.68 12.25
C ASP A 25 13.94 14.14 10.89
N PRO A 26 12.75 14.80 10.83
CA PRO A 26 12.34 15.51 9.63
C PRO A 26 12.01 17.00 9.88
N ASP A 27 12.96 17.90 9.57
CA ASP A 27 12.65 19.30 9.26
C ASP A 27 12.57 19.50 7.73
N ARG A 28 11.35 19.71 7.20
CA ARG A 28 11.14 20.39 5.92
C ARG A 28 9.75 21.02 5.82
N LYS A 29 9.72 22.32 6.08
CA LYS A 29 8.54 23.21 6.01
C LYS A 29 8.27 23.65 4.56
N GLY A 30 7.09 23.35 4.01
CA GLY A 30 6.65 23.79 2.67
C GLY A 30 5.20 24.27 2.65
N ARG A 31 4.96 25.48 2.11
CA ARG A 31 3.68 26.23 2.15
C ARG A 31 2.62 25.66 1.19
N LYS A 32 1.37 25.54 1.66
CA LYS A 32 0.20 25.14 0.84
C LYS A 32 -0.28 26.31 -0.05
N LYS A 33 -0.37 26.09 -1.36
CA LYS A 33 -1.06 26.95 -2.34
C LYS A 33 -2.44 26.37 -2.64
N ILE A 34 -3.46 27.21 -2.58
CA ILE A 34 -4.86 26.90 -2.86
C ILE A 34 -5.15 27.12 -4.35
N PHE A 35 -5.74 26.14 -5.02
CA PHE A 35 -6.24 26.23 -6.39
C PHE A 35 -7.79 26.23 -6.39
N PRO A 36 -8.43 26.98 -7.31
CA PRO A 36 -9.88 27.03 -7.42
C PRO A 36 -10.44 25.69 -7.92
N ILE A 37 -11.46 25.18 -7.23
CA ILE A 37 -12.15 23.94 -7.56
C ILE A 37 -13.08 24.20 -8.75
N SER A 38 -12.70 23.71 -9.93
CA SER A 38 -13.60 23.55 -11.06
C SER A 38 -14.30 22.20 -10.92
N SER A 39 -15.63 22.23 -10.82
CA SER A 39 -16.50 21.06 -10.73
C SER A 39 -16.46 20.27 -12.04
N LYS A 40 -15.43 19.45 -12.22
CA LYS A 40 -15.39 18.41 -13.25
C LYS A 40 -16.26 17.24 -12.77
N ASP A 41 -17.02 16.63 -13.69
CA ASP A 41 -17.82 15.44 -13.44
C ASP A 41 -17.09 14.47 -12.51
N ARG A 42 -17.75 14.04 -11.44
CA ARG A 42 -17.17 13.10 -10.47
C ARG A 42 -17.06 11.73 -11.14
N GLU A 43 -15.97 11.49 -11.86
CA GLU A 43 -15.58 10.15 -12.30
C GLU A 43 -15.46 9.26 -11.06
N THR A 44 -16.34 8.26 -10.97
CA THR A 44 -16.33 7.29 -9.87
C THR A 44 -15.16 6.34 -10.06
N VAL A 45 -14.24 6.31 -9.11
CA VAL A 45 -13.17 5.30 -9.06
C VAL A 45 -13.76 3.98 -8.58
N THR A 46 -13.60 2.93 -9.37
CA THR A 46 -14.04 1.56 -9.02
C THR A 46 -12.85 0.75 -8.53
N VAL A 47 -13.01 0.08 -7.39
CA VAL A 47 -12.01 -0.83 -6.81
C VAL A 47 -12.53 -2.26 -6.87
N PHE A 48 -11.70 -3.18 -7.35
CA PHE A 48 -12.03 -4.60 -7.45
C PHE A 48 -11.42 -5.36 -6.26
N ILE A 49 -12.10 -6.37 -5.74
CA ILE A 49 -11.61 -7.18 -4.63
C ILE A 49 -11.58 -8.64 -5.09
N TYR A 50 -10.42 -9.28 -4.97
CA TYR A 50 -10.23 -10.69 -5.28
C TYR A 50 -9.65 -11.42 -4.08
N GLY A 51 -10.26 -12.56 -3.71
CA GLY A 51 -9.63 -13.55 -2.85
C GLY A 51 -8.80 -14.49 -3.71
N LEU A 52 -7.61 -14.87 -3.22
CA LEU A 52 -6.72 -15.84 -3.87
C LEU A 52 -6.83 -17.18 -3.15
N ASN A 53 -7.69 -18.05 -3.67
CA ASN A 53 -7.83 -19.45 -3.32
C ASN A 53 -7.03 -20.36 -4.27
N ASN A 54 -6.70 -19.86 -5.47
CA ASN A 54 -5.90 -20.58 -6.46
C ASN A 54 -5.04 -19.64 -7.30
N TYR A 55 -4.05 -20.21 -7.99
CA TYR A 55 -3.09 -19.44 -8.77
C TYR A 55 -3.68 -18.78 -10.04
N ASP A 56 -4.82 -19.27 -10.57
CA ASP A 56 -5.44 -18.66 -11.74
C ASP A 56 -6.06 -17.29 -11.43
N GLU A 57 -6.54 -17.09 -10.20
CA GLU A 57 -7.02 -15.78 -9.74
C GLU A 57 -5.89 -14.74 -9.72
N VAL A 58 -4.65 -15.16 -9.50
CA VAL A 58 -3.47 -14.27 -9.52
C VAL A 58 -3.26 -13.66 -10.91
N ARG A 59 -3.45 -14.46 -11.97
CA ARG A 59 -3.38 -13.97 -13.36
C ARG A 59 -4.45 -12.94 -13.64
N ARG A 60 -5.68 -13.21 -13.17
CA ARG A 60 -6.80 -12.29 -13.32
C ARG A 60 -6.53 -10.94 -12.65
N VAL A 61 -5.96 -10.93 -11.45
CA VAL A 61 -5.53 -9.68 -10.78
C VAL A 61 -4.58 -8.88 -11.67
N ILE A 62 -3.58 -9.52 -12.28
CA ILE A 62 -2.61 -8.84 -13.15
C ILE A 62 -3.28 -8.27 -14.39
N ASP A 63 -4.21 -9.00 -15.02
CA ASP A 63 -4.94 -8.54 -16.19
C ASP A 63 -5.80 -7.30 -15.87
N GLU A 64 -6.43 -7.26 -14.69
CA GLU A 64 -7.20 -6.10 -14.24
C GLU A 64 -6.32 -4.88 -13.97
N VAL A 65 -5.16 -5.07 -13.33
CA VAL A 65 -4.18 -3.99 -13.12
C VAL A 65 -3.65 -3.47 -14.46
N LYS A 66 -3.34 -4.37 -15.40
CA LYS A 66 -2.93 -4.02 -16.76
C LYS A 66 -4.00 -3.22 -17.50
N ALA A 67 -5.28 -3.47 -17.22
CA ALA A 67 -6.41 -2.70 -17.74
C ALA A 67 -6.62 -1.35 -17.05
N GLY A 68 -5.72 -0.94 -16.15
CA GLY A 68 -5.78 0.34 -15.45
C GLY A 68 -6.73 0.35 -14.25
N LYS A 69 -7.10 -0.81 -13.71
CA LYS A 69 -8.02 -0.93 -12.58
C LYS A 69 -7.27 -1.10 -11.26
N ILE A 70 -7.80 -0.51 -10.19
CA ILE A 70 -7.29 -0.67 -8.83
C ILE A 70 -7.85 -1.98 -8.25
N VAL A 71 -6.98 -2.80 -7.67
CA VAL A 71 -7.35 -4.14 -7.20
C VAL A 71 -6.88 -4.38 -5.77
N VAL A 72 -7.78 -4.77 -4.88
CA VAL A 72 -7.48 -5.36 -3.58
C VAL A 72 -7.37 -6.87 -3.74
N VAL A 73 -6.31 -7.43 -3.18
CA VAL A 73 -5.95 -8.84 -3.24
C VAL A 73 -5.89 -9.38 -1.81
N ASN A 74 -6.78 -10.32 -1.49
CA ASN A 74 -6.83 -10.99 -0.20
C ASN A 74 -6.23 -12.40 -0.31
N PHE A 75 -5.19 -12.67 0.48
CA PHE A 75 -4.47 -13.94 0.56
C PHE A 75 -4.81 -14.75 1.84
N GLU A 76 -5.78 -14.35 2.66
CA GLU A 76 -6.11 -15.00 3.94
C GLU A 76 -6.51 -16.47 3.77
N SER A 77 -7.09 -16.84 2.62
CA SER A 77 -7.51 -18.22 2.31
C SER A 77 -6.42 -19.05 1.64
N ALA A 78 -5.30 -18.44 1.26
CA ALA A 78 -4.17 -19.15 0.66
C ALA A 78 -3.26 -19.73 1.76
N ASP A 79 -2.75 -20.93 1.52
CA ASP A 79 -1.66 -21.46 2.35
C ASP A 79 -0.46 -20.53 2.30
N LYS A 80 0.23 -20.40 3.42
CA LYS A 80 1.37 -19.48 3.59
C LYS A 80 2.43 -19.59 2.48
N SER A 81 2.76 -20.80 2.05
CA SER A 81 3.75 -21.03 0.98
C SER A 81 3.22 -20.64 -0.41
N GLU A 82 1.91 -20.71 -0.62
CA GLU A 82 1.26 -20.25 -1.83
C GLU A 82 1.09 -18.73 -1.84
N ALA A 83 0.67 -18.14 -0.72
CA ALA A 83 0.56 -16.70 -0.54
C ALA A 83 1.89 -15.97 -0.84
N VAL A 84 3.01 -16.51 -0.35
CA VAL A 84 4.34 -15.95 -0.65
C VAL A 84 4.67 -16.02 -2.13
N ARG A 85 4.45 -17.16 -2.80
CA ARG A 85 4.73 -17.32 -4.23
C ARG A 85 3.83 -16.46 -5.11
N ALA A 86 2.56 -16.37 -4.74
CA ALA A 86 1.58 -15.54 -5.43
C ALA A 86 1.91 -14.05 -5.26
N LEU A 87 2.29 -13.61 -4.05
CA LEU A 87 2.70 -12.24 -3.81
C LEU A 87 4.00 -11.88 -4.56
N ASP A 88 5.00 -12.76 -4.60
CA ASP A 88 6.20 -12.57 -5.42
C ASP A 88 5.84 -12.36 -6.90
N PHE A 89 4.91 -13.16 -7.41
CA PHE A 89 4.45 -13.05 -8.79
C PHE A 89 3.68 -11.75 -9.05
N VAL A 90 2.71 -11.40 -8.19
CA VAL A 90 1.95 -10.14 -8.31
C VAL A 90 2.89 -8.95 -8.22
N SER A 91 3.80 -8.92 -7.24
CA SER A 91 4.74 -7.81 -7.07
C SER A 91 5.68 -7.65 -8.27
N GLY A 92 6.20 -8.75 -8.81
CA GLY A 92 7.01 -8.71 -10.04
C GLY A 92 6.23 -8.21 -11.26
N ALA A 93 4.98 -8.65 -11.44
CA ALA A 93 4.14 -8.22 -12.54
C ALA A 93 3.71 -6.76 -12.43
N VAL A 94 3.24 -6.32 -11.26
CA VAL A 94 2.86 -4.93 -10.98
C VAL A 94 4.06 -4.00 -11.16
N TYR A 95 5.25 -4.41 -10.70
CA TYR A 95 6.49 -3.66 -10.93
C TYR A 95 6.80 -3.51 -12.43
N ALA A 96 6.68 -4.57 -13.21
CA ALA A 96 6.88 -4.53 -14.66
C ALA A 96 5.84 -3.64 -15.39
N LEU A 97 4.65 -3.46 -14.82
CA LEU A 97 3.59 -2.58 -15.32
C LEU A 97 3.75 -1.12 -14.84
N GLU A 98 4.85 -0.78 -14.16
CA GLU A 98 5.06 0.53 -13.52
C GLU A 98 3.94 0.90 -12.51
N GLY A 99 3.30 -0.11 -11.93
CA GLY A 99 2.34 0.05 -10.85
C GLY A 99 2.98 0.00 -9.47
N SER A 100 2.15 0.10 -8.42
CA SER A 100 2.58 -0.08 -7.03
C SER A 100 1.74 -1.14 -6.32
N LEU A 101 2.36 -1.84 -5.38
CA LEU A 101 1.70 -2.83 -4.53
C LEU A 101 1.89 -2.41 -3.07
N GLN A 102 0.80 -2.22 -2.34
CA GLN A 102 0.81 -1.70 -0.97
C GLN A 102 0.14 -2.68 -0.02
N LYS A 103 0.73 -2.94 1.15
CA LYS A 103 0.06 -3.74 2.20
C LYS A 103 -0.98 -2.84 2.87
N VAL A 104 -2.25 -3.27 2.90
CA VAL A 104 -3.35 -2.51 3.52
C VAL A 104 -4.02 -3.27 4.68
N GLY A 105 -3.63 -4.52 4.89
CA GLY A 105 -4.05 -5.36 6.00
C GLY A 105 -3.21 -6.63 6.06
N ASP A 106 -3.45 -7.47 7.06
CA ASP A 106 -2.79 -8.77 7.14
C ASP A 106 -3.27 -9.65 6.00
N TYR A 107 -2.33 -10.16 5.21
CA TYR A 107 -2.63 -10.89 3.97
C TYR A 107 -3.47 -10.10 2.94
N VAL A 108 -3.66 -8.78 3.11
CA VAL A 108 -4.42 -7.94 2.17
C VAL A 108 -3.53 -6.87 1.54
N PHE A 109 -3.52 -6.84 0.22
CA PHE A 109 -2.67 -5.95 -0.58
C PHE A 109 -3.49 -5.17 -1.60
N LEU A 110 -3.09 -3.93 -1.85
CA LEU A 110 -3.65 -3.06 -2.88
C LEU A 110 -2.67 -2.97 -4.05
N ALA A 111 -3.07 -3.51 -5.20
CA ALA A 111 -2.38 -3.36 -6.46
C ALA A 111 -2.95 -2.14 -7.21
N VAL A 112 -2.08 -1.19 -7.50
CA VAL A 112 -2.41 0.12 -8.05
C VAL A 112 -1.71 0.25 -9.41
N PRO A 113 -2.45 0.53 -10.50
CA PRO A 113 -1.86 0.71 -11.81
C PRO A 113 -1.09 2.03 -11.91
N ARG A 114 -0.28 2.18 -12.95
CA ARG A 114 0.45 3.41 -13.24
C ARG A 114 -0.50 4.61 -13.32
N GLY A 115 -0.09 5.74 -12.71
CA GLY A 115 -0.83 7.01 -12.80
C GLY A 115 -1.94 7.19 -11.77
N VAL A 116 -2.11 6.24 -10.86
CA VAL A 116 -2.98 6.38 -9.69
C VAL A 116 -2.12 6.59 -8.44
N GLU A 117 -2.39 7.68 -7.72
CA GLU A 117 -1.76 7.97 -6.42
C GLU A 117 -2.68 7.51 -5.28
N VAL A 118 -2.09 6.88 -4.26
CA VAL A 118 -2.78 6.45 -3.04
C VAL A 118 -2.06 7.09 -1.87
N GLU A 119 -2.80 7.85 -1.06
CA GLU A 119 -2.29 8.46 0.17
C GLU A 119 -2.73 7.64 1.39
N GLU A 120 -1.76 7.27 2.23
CA GLU A 120 -2.01 6.69 3.54
C GLU A 120 -2.00 7.83 4.58
N SER A 121 -3.14 8.06 5.22
CA SER A 121 -3.24 9.03 6.32
C SER A 121 -2.91 8.34 7.62
N THR A 122 -1.80 8.74 8.25
CA THR A 122 -1.39 8.17 9.53
C THR A 122 -2.26 8.75 10.65
N LYS A 123 -2.51 8.01 11.74
CA LYS A 123 -3.30 8.49 12.91
C LYS A 123 -2.86 9.87 13.44
N GLN A 124 -1.61 10.26 13.20
CA GLN A 124 -1.04 11.54 13.62
C GLN A 124 -1.59 12.74 12.83
N ASP A 125 -2.09 12.52 11.62
CA ASP A 125 -2.75 13.56 10.80
C ASP A 125 -4.20 13.82 11.25
N LEU A 126 -4.83 12.83 11.88
CA LEU A 126 -6.20 12.92 12.42
C LEU A 126 -6.27 13.66 13.76
N TYR A 127 -5.14 13.76 14.47
CA TYR A 127 -5.01 14.54 15.70
C TYR A 127 -3.92 15.61 15.52
N PRO A 128 -4.25 16.79 14.97
CA PRO A 128 -3.29 17.88 14.89
C PRO A 128 -2.74 18.17 16.30
N PRO A 129 -1.42 18.41 16.44
CA PRO A 129 -0.83 18.67 17.75
C PRO A 129 -1.56 19.83 18.40
N ASP A 130 -2.03 19.60 19.62
CA ASP A 130 -2.79 20.55 20.41
C ASP A 130 -1.97 21.84 20.60
N ARG A 131 -2.36 22.89 19.86
CA ARG A 131 -1.70 24.20 19.91
C ARG A 131 -1.98 24.96 21.21
N SER A 132 -2.82 24.44 22.11
CA SER A 132 -3.19 25.12 23.35
C SER A 132 -2.11 25.09 24.44
N LYS A 133 -1.01 24.35 24.26
CA LYS A 133 0.07 24.26 25.27
C LYS A 133 1.27 25.19 25.05
N ASN A 134 1.27 26.03 24.02
CA ASN A 134 2.29 27.07 23.86
C ASN A 134 1.78 28.42 24.37
N VAL A 135 1.42 28.48 25.65
CA VAL A 135 1.43 29.73 26.41
C VAL A 135 2.61 29.62 27.36
N ILE A 136 3.77 30.13 26.91
CA ILE A 136 4.88 30.42 27.80
C ILE A 136 4.47 31.70 28.55
N LEU A 137 4.23 31.58 29.85
CA LEU A 137 4.24 32.71 30.78
C LEU A 137 5.69 33.12 31.06
#